data_AF-A0A520VW48-F1
#
_entry.id   AF-A0A520VW48-F1
#
_cell.length_a   1.000
_cell.length_b   1.000
_cell.length_c   1.000
_cell.angle_alpha   90.00
_cell.angle_beta   90.00
_cell.angle_gamma   90.00
#
_symmetry.space_group_name_H-M   'P 1'
#
loop_
_entity.id
_entity.type
_entity.pdbx_description
1 polymer ?
#
loop_
_entity_poly.entity_id
_entity_poly.type
_entity_poly.pdbx_seq_one_letter_code
_entity_poly.pdbx_strand_id
1 'polypeptide(L)'
;MKYKDQNLQVSGEFIAVVDKDRPAQALIDLFNPPNNLLGAQSQSLIIRATGILHELNEDICFGISDTSLHCLMPIVIYSRPVNEDKYFSLSNNLVIQDHMLARDLLESVSISFYQESKKLTDAIFSQQKFIYLVFNIDDLEAIFTSIDRIIERRGVISIHNPSYKNTTPIMKYCLDRHIMLIENIDGSADVFKF
;
A
#
# COMPACT_ATOMS: atom_id res chain seq x y z
N MET A 1 8.25 -19.96 -15.44
CA MET A 1 7.79 -21.20 -16.12
C MET A 1 7.59 -20.85 -17.60
N LYS A 2 8.07 -21.67 -18.56
CA LYS A 2 7.92 -21.39 -20.01
C LYS A 2 6.80 -22.27 -20.59
N TYR A 3 5.78 -21.67 -21.20
CA TYR A 3 4.82 -22.39 -22.05
C TYR A 3 5.33 -22.35 -23.50
N LYS A 4 5.29 -23.48 -24.22
CA LYS A 4 5.73 -23.58 -25.62
C LYS A 4 4.78 -24.47 -26.40
N ASP A 5 4.22 -23.95 -27.48
CA ASP A 5 3.50 -24.71 -28.51
C ASP A 5 4.16 -24.47 -29.88
N GLN A 6 3.87 -25.31 -30.89
CA GLN A 6 4.53 -25.37 -32.19
C GLN A 6 4.52 -24.05 -32.97
N ASN A 7 3.54 -23.17 -32.72
CA ASN A 7 3.36 -21.90 -33.44
C ASN A 7 3.47 -20.65 -32.54
N LEU A 8 3.66 -20.80 -31.23
CA LEU A 8 3.71 -19.67 -30.30
C LEU A 8 4.82 -19.89 -29.26
N GLN A 9 5.81 -19.00 -29.30
CA GLN A 9 6.83 -18.89 -28.26
C GLN A 9 6.57 -17.59 -27.49
N VAL A 10 5.96 -17.70 -26.32
CA VAL A 10 5.82 -16.56 -25.40
C VAL A 10 7.03 -16.55 -24.48
N SER A 11 8.00 -15.69 -24.78
CA SER A 11 9.03 -15.32 -23.83
C SER A 11 8.47 -14.25 -22.91
N GLY A 12 7.92 -14.66 -21.77
CA GLY A 12 7.77 -13.73 -20.66
C GLY A 12 9.17 -13.36 -20.20
N GLU A 13 9.56 -12.10 -20.38
CA GLU A 13 10.61 -11.53 -19.53
C GLU A 13 10.16 -11.75 -18.08
N PHE A 14 11.10 -12.23 -17.28
CA PHE A 14 10.84 -12.61 -15.91
C PHE A 14 10.48 -11.34 -15.11
N ILE A 15 9.20 -10.99 -14.99
CA ILE A 15 8.77 -9.98 -14.02
C ILE A 15 8.67 -10.67 -12.66
N ALA A 16 9.83 -10.80 -12.03
CA ALA A 16 9.97 -10.75 -10.60
C ALA A 16 11.42 -10.32 -10.35
N VAL A 17 11.71 -9.05 -10.57
CA VAL A 17 12.78 -8.42 -9.80
C VAL A 17 12.23 -8.32 -8.38
N VAL A 18 12.34 -9.43 -7.63
CA VAL A 18 12.40 -9.32 -6.18
C VAL A 18 13.76 -8.68 -5.96
N ASP A 19 13.75 -7.36 -5.82
CA ASP A 19 14.95 -6.58 -5.59
C ASP A 19 15.61 -7.09 -4.30
N LYS A 20 16.67 -7.90 -4.46
CA LYS A 20 17.41 -8.50 -3.35
C LYS A 20 18.23 -7.47 -2.58
N ASP A 21 18.39 -6.27 -3.14
CA ASP A 21 19.12 -5.17 -2.50
C ASP A 21 18.18 -4.27 -1.67
N ARG A 22 16.86 -4.48 -1.75
CA ARG A 22 15.90 -3.81 -0.86
C ARG A 22 15.72 -4.62 0.42
N PRO A 23 16.03 -4.08 1.60
CA PRO A 23 15.93 -4.80 2.87
C PRO A 23 14.48 -5.00 3.33
N ALA A 24 13.50 -5.08 2.42
CA ALA A 24 12.08 -5.12 2.77
C ALA A 24 11.74 -6.26 3.75
N GLN A 25 12.33 -7.45 3.58
CA GLN A 25 12.14 -8.54 4.55
C GLN A 25 12.76 -8.22 5.91
N ALA A 26 13.98 -7.67 5.95
CA ALA A 26 14.63 -7.30 7.20
C ALA A 26 13.88 -6.16 7.92
N LEU A 27 13.29 -5.22 7.17
CA LEU A 27 12.48 -4.15 7.72
C LEU A 27 11.11 -4.68 8.19
N ILE A 28 10.51 -5.65 7.51
CA ILE A 28 9.34 -6.37 8.01
C ILE A 28 9.69 -7.06 9.33
N ASP A 29 10.80 -7.80 9.40
CA ASP A 29 11.23 -8.49 10.62
C ASP A 29 11.49 -7.51 11.78
N LEU A 30 11.97 -6.29 11.46
CA LEU A 30 12.26 -5.23 12.44
C LEU A 30 11.01 -4.51 12.95
N PHE A 31 10.04 -4.22 12.08
CA PHE A 31 8.90 -3.35 12.39
C PHE A 31 7.58 -4.10 12.60
N ASN A 32 7.47 -5.36 12.17
CA ASN A 32 6.28 -6.17 12.36
C ASN A 32 6.32 -6.87 13.73
N PRO A 33 5.28 -6.73 14.58
CA PRO A 33 5.30 -7.37 15.88
C PRO A 33 5.18 -8.90 15.72
N PRO A 34 5.76 -9.70 16.64
CA PRO A 34 5.89 -11.15 16.44
C PRO A 34 4.55 -11.89 16.42
N ASN A 35 3.51 -11.27 16.99
CA ASN A 35 2.15 -11.78 17.04
C ASN A 35 1.30 -11.40 15.80
N ASN A 36 1.81 -10.54 14.90
CA ASN A 36 1.14 -10.21 13.66
C ASN A 36 1.63 -11.14 12.54
N LEU A 37 0.86 -12.19 12.27
CA LEU A 37 1.16 -13.15 11.21
C LEU A 37 0.81 -12.53 9.85
N LEU A 38 1.83 -12.01 9.16
CA LEU A 38 1.69 -11.52 7.79
C LEU A 38 1.65 -12.70 6.81
N GLY A 39 0.56 -12.80 6.04
CA GLY A 39 0.47 -13.73 4.92
C GLY A 39 1.36 -13.30 3.75
N ALA A 40 1.55 -14.21 2.78
CA ALA A 40 2.35 -13.92 1.58
C ALA A 40 1.85 -12.69 0.81
N GLN A 41 0.53 -12.48 0.72
CA GLN A 41 -0.04 -11.30 0.09
C GLN A 41 0.31 -10.01 0.85
N SER A 42 0.26 -10.02 2.19
CA SER A 42 0.61 -8.87 3.02
C SER A 42 2.07 -8.46 2.79
N GLN A 43 2.98 -9.42 2.76
CA GLN A 43 4.40 -9.18 2.46
C GLN A 43 4.60 -8.65 1.04
N SER A 44 3.92 -9.24 0.05
CA SER A 44 3.95 -8.79 -1.35
C SER A 44 3.49 -7.33 -1.50
N LEU A 45 2.38 -6.96 -0.84
CA LEU A 45 1.89 -5.58 -0.84
C LEU A 45 2.89 -4.63 -0.17
N ILE A 46 3.48 -5.01 0.98
CA ILE A 46 4.51 -4.20 1.64
C ILE A 46 5.68 -3.94 0.69
N ILE A 47 6.21 -4.98 0.06
CA ILE A 47 7.32 -4.87 -0.89
C ILE A 47 6.95 -3.94 -2.06
N ARG A 48 5.74 -4.07 -2.60
CA ARG A 48 5.25 -3.27 -3.73
C ARG A 48 5.11 -1.79 -3.34
N ALA A 49 4.47 -1.52 -2.21
CA ALA A 49 4.24 -0.16 -1.70
C ALA A 49 5.57 0.54 -1.38
N THR A 50 6.46 -0.12 -0.63
CA THR A 50 7.81 0.39 -0.38
C THR A 50 8.56 0.60 -1.69
N GLY A 51 8.42 -0.32 -2.64
CA GLY A 51 9.10 -0.23 -3.92
C GLY A 51 8.65 0.96 -4.77
N ILE A 52 7.35 1.22 -4.86
CA ILE A 52 6.81 2.38 -5.57
C ILE A 52 7.21 3.67 -4.87
N LEU A 53 7.00 3.73 -3.55
CA LEU A 53 7.23 4.94 -2.78
C LEU A 53 8.70 5.30 -2.68
N HIS A 54 9.63 4.34 -2.66
CA HIS A 54 11.06 4.64 -2.67
C HIS A 54 11.51 5.38 -3.94
N GLU A 55 10.92 5.06 -5.10
CA GLU A 55 11.32 5.63 -6.40
C GLU A 55 10.71 7.02 -6.66
N LEU A 56 9.74 7.46 -5.86
CA LEU A 56 9.10 8.76 -6.03
C LEU A 56 9.96 9.87 -5.41
N ASN A 57 10.52 10.71 -6.28
CA ASN A 57 11.29 11.91 -5.90
C ASN A 57 10.41 13.13 -5.52
N GLU A 58 9.08 13.01 -5.61
CA GLU A 58 8.14 14.05 -5.18
C GLU A 58 7.66 13.81 -3.73
N ASP A 59 7.18 14.86 -3.08
CA ASP A 59 6.55 14.72 -1.78
C ASP A 59 5.25 13.90 -1.91
N ILE A 60 5.02 13.02 -0.93
CA ILE A 60 3.85 12.15 -0.92
C ILE A 60 2.93 12.44 0.26
N CYS A 61 1.69 11.99 0.11
CA CYS A 61 0.76 11.73 1.19
C CYS A 61 0.52 10.22 1.24
N PHE A 62 1.05 9.57 2.28
CA PHE A 62 0.93 8.13 2.46
C PHE A 62 -0.09 7.81 3.55
N GLY A 63 -1.07 6.97 3.20
CA GLY A 63 -2.15 6.56 4.07
C GLY A 63 -2.25 5.05 4.22
N ILE A 64 -2.48 4.58 5.44
CA ILE A 64 -2.82 3.18 5.72
C ILE A 64 -4.18 3.13 6.43
N SER A 65 -5.17 2.61 5.72
CA SER A 65 -6.51 2.28 6.20
C SER A 65 -6.68 0.76 6.29
N ASP A 66 -5.67 0.10 6.84
CA ASP A 66 -5.64 -1.33 7.11
C ASP A 66 -4.93 -1.55 8.45
N THR A 67 -5.61 -2.21 9.39
CA THR A 67 -5.06 -2.40 10.74
C THR A 67 -4.09 -3.57 10.88
N SER A 68 -3.86 -4.35 9.82
CA SER A 68 -2.94 -5.48 9.79
C SER A 68 -1.58 -5.15 9.17
N LEU A 69 -1.47 -4.05 8.40
CA LEU A 69 -0.28 -3.68 7.63
C LEU A 69 0.52 -2.52 8.23
N HIS A 70 0.41 -2.28 9.53
CA HIS A 70 0.99 -1.09 10.13
C HIS A 70 2.51 -1.00 10.12
N CYS A 71 3.22 -2.13 10.04
CA CYS A 71 4.66 -2.13 9.85
C CYS A 71 5.06 -1.43 8.54
N LEU A 72 4.16 -1.30 7.56
CA LEU A 72 4.42 -0.56 6.33
C LEU A 72 4.71 0.93 6.58
N MET A 73 4.08 1.57 7.58
CA MET A 73 4.31 2.99 7.88
C MET A 73 5.77 3.30 8.26
N PRO A 74 6.34 2.67 9.32
CA PRO A 74 7.74 2.87 9.64
C PRO A 74 8.69 2.39 8.54
N ILE A 75 8.33 1.34 7.78
CA ILE A 75 9.13 0.90 6.61
C ILE A 75 9.22 2.02 5.58
N VAL A 76 8.09 2.63 5.20
CA VAL A 76 8.06 3.72 4.22
C VAL A 76 8.83 4.93 4.74
N ILE A 77 8.60 5.35 5.99
CA ILE A 77 9.31 6.47 6.63
C ILE A 77 10.82 6.24 6.63
N TYR A 78 11.27 5.02 6.95
CA TYR A 78 12.68 4.66 6.96
C TYR A 78 13.29 4.63 5.56
N SER A 79 12.54 4.14 4.57
CA SER A 79 13.03 3.94 3.21
C SER A 79 13.10 5.22 2.39
N ARG A 80 12.33 6.25 2.73
CA ARG A 80 12.26 7.48 1.93
C ARG A 80 13.34 8.47 2.35
N PRO A 81 13.92 9.22 1.39
CA PRO A 81 14.79 10.35 1.71
C PRO A 81 14.01 11.42 2.48
N VAL A 82 14.72 12.32 3.18
CA VAL A 82 14.12 13.41 3.95
C VAL A 82 13.36 14.35 3.01
N ASN A 83 12.04 14.16 2.95
CA ASN A 83 11.07 14.91 2.15
C ASN A 83 9.98 15.48 3.07
N GLU A 84 9.16 16.43 2.59
CA GLU A 84 8.04 16.97 3.37
C GLU A 84 6.80 16.05 3.32
N ASP A 85 7.01 14.74 3.42
CA ASP A 85 5.95 13.76 3.31
C ASP A 85 4.93 13.88 4.45
N LYS A 86 3.67 13.56 4.15
CA LYS A 86 2.59 13.50 5.15
C LYS A 86 2.09 12.09 5.32
N TYR A 87 1.90 11.70 6.57
CA TYR A 87 1.58 10.33 6.95
C TYR A 87 0.26 10.25 7.70
N PHE A 88 -0.59 9.31 7.28
CA PHE A 88 -1.94 9.13 7.79
C PHE A 88 -2.16 7.66 8.13
N SER A 89 -2.60 7.34 9.34
CA SER A 89 -2.88 5.94 9.72
C SER A 89 -4.23 5.82 10.39
N LEU A 90 -4.97 4.77 10.03
CA LEU A 90 -6.04 4.28 10.87
C LEU A 90 -5.40 3.77 12.17
N SER A 91 -5.93 4.18 13.32
CA SER A 91 -5.42 3.78 14.63
C SER A 91 -5.88 2.37 14.94
N ASN A 92 -4.97 1.47 15.32
CA ASN A 92 -5.36 0.16 15.86
C ASN A 92 -4.96 -0.07 17.33
N ASN A 93 -4.38 0.93 18.00
CA ASN A 93 -3.62 0.74 19.26
C ASN A 93 -2.39 -0.16 19.06
N LEU A 94 -1.62 0.12 18.00
CA LEU A 94 -0.42 -0.65 17.69
C LEU A 94 0.56 -0.64 18.85
N VAL A 95 0.92 -1.84 19.28
CA VAL A 95 2.21 -2.07 19.92
C VAL A 95 3.24 -2.08 18.79
N ILE A 96 3.69 -0.89 18.41
CA ILE A 96 4.96 -0.75 17.70
C ILE A 96 5.98 -1.33 18.67
N GLN A 97 6.82 -2.27 18.23
CA GLN A 97 7.85 -2.79 19.12
C GLN A 97 8.61 -1.62 19.73
N ASP A 98 8.83 -1.64 21.05
CA ASP A 98 9.64 -0.67 21.80
C ASP A 98 11.14 -0.83 21.45
N HIS A 99 11.46 -0.97 20.17
CA HIS A 99 12.80 -0.85 19.67
C HIS A 99 13.08 0.63 19.47
N MET A 100 14.16 1.12 20.12
CA MET A 100 14.54 2.53 20.11
C MET A 100 14.51 3.11 18.69
N LEU A 101 14.99 2.38 17.68
CA LEU A 101 15.00 2.84 16.29
C LEU A 101 13.58 3.14 15.74
N ALA A 102 12.62 2.23 15.92
CA ALA A 102 11.25 2.41 15.42
C ALA A 102 10.57 3.58 16.12
N ARG A 103 10.77 3.68 17.43
CA ARG A 103 10.26 4.78 18.24
C ARG A 103 10.87 6.12 17.84
N ASP A 104 12.19 6.20 17.72
CA ASP A 104 12.92 7.43 17.36
C ASP A 104 12.53 7.91 15.96
N LEU A 105 12.36 7.00 15.00
CA LEU A 105 11.90 7.32 13.64
C LEU A 105 10.49 7.92 13.66
N LEU A 106 9.57 7.33 14.42
CA LEU A 106 8.19 7.80 14.50
C LEU A 106 8.07 9.07 15.35
N GLU A 107 8.89 9.26 16.38
CA GLU A 107 8.96 10.51 17.14
C GLU A 107 9.48 11.67 16.28
N SER A 108 10.34 11.37 15.28
CA SER A 108 10.85 12.36 14.33
C SER A 108 9.86 12.77 13.24
N VAL A 109 8.75 12.06 13.09
CA VAL A 109 7.77 12.26 12.00
C VAL A 109 6.34 12.40 12.55
N SER A 110 5.67 13.49 12.19
CA SER A 110 4.28 13.70 12.61
C SER A 110 3.30 12.84 11.82
N ILE A 111 2.82 11.74 12.42
CA ILE A 111 1.77 10.89 11.85
C ILE A 111 0.38 11.34 12.37
N SER A 112 -0.57 11.51 11.45
CA SER A 112 -1.96 11.79 11.78
C SER A 112 -2.74 10.49 11.94
N PHE A 113 -3.23 10.22 13.16
CA PHE A 113 -4.02 9.02 13.47
C PHE A 113 -5.52 9.29 13.43
N TYR A 114 -6.28 8.35 12.85
CA TYR A 114 -7.73 8.43 12.70
C TYR A 114 -8.41 7.19 13.26
N GLN A 115 -9.63 7.32 13.77
CA GLN A 115 -10.45 6.18 14.21
C GLN A 115 -11.36 5.63 13.10
N GLU A 116 -11.55 6.40 12.03
CA GLU A 116 -12.45 6.07 10.92
C GLU A 116 -11.73 6.28 9.59
N SER A 117 -11.80 5.29 8.71
CA SER A 117 -11.19 5.31 7.38
C SER A 117 -11.69 6.47 6.52
N LYS A 118 -12.95 6.85 6.67
CA LYS A 118 -13.55 8.00 5.98
C LYS A 118 -12.84 9.31 6.33
N LYS A 119 -12.60 9.55 7.62
CA LYS A 119 -11.89 10.77 8.08
C LYS A 119 -10.44 10.79 7.59
N LEU A 120 -9.79 9.63 7.57
CA LEU A 120 -8.46 9.47 6.97
C LEU A 120 -8.49 9.83 5.49
N THR A 121 -9.46 9.29 4.75
CA THR A 121 -9.67 9.55 3.32
C THR A 121 -9.95 11.04 3.06
N ASP A 122 -10.78 11.69 3.87
CA ASP A 122 -11.02 13.13 3.79
C ASP A 122 -9.74 13.95 4.01
N ALA A 123 -8.95 13.58 5.02
CA ALA A 123 -7.73 14.29 5.35
C ALA A 123 -6.65 14.13 4.27
N ILE A 124 -6.44 12.91 3.76
CA ILE A 124 -5.37 12.66 2.78
C ILE A 124 -5.66 13.34 1.43
N PHE A 125 -6.92 13.31 0.96
CA PHE A 125 -7.31 13.95 -0.29
C PHE A 125 -7.37 15.48 -0.21
N SER A 126 -7.41 16.07 1.00
CA SER A 126 -7.27 17.52 1.19
C SER A 126 -5.87 18.06 0.87
N GLN A 127 -4.86 17.19 0.83
CA GLN A 127 -3.48 17.55 0.51
C GLN A 127 -3.30 17.69 -1.00
N GLN A 128 -2.33 18.48 -1.46
CA GLN A 128 -2.00 18.68 -2.88
C GLN A 128 -0.73 17.91 -3.33
N LYS A 129 -0.46 16.76 -2.70
CA LYS A 129 0.71 15.91 -3.00
C LYS A 129 0.27 14.64 -3.75
N PHE A 130 1.24 13.83 -4.18
CA PHE A 130 0.97 12.48 -4.70
C PHE A 130 0.36 11.62 -3.59
N ILE A 131 -0.77 10.95 -3.85
CA ILE A 131 -1.48 10.17 -2.84
C ILE A 131 -1.13 8.69 -2.99
N TYR A 132 -0.74 8.02 -1.91
CA TYR A 132 -0.67 6.56 -1.88
C TYR A 132 -1.48 6.06 -0.69
N LEU A 133 -2.52 5.28 -0.95
CA LEU A 133 -3.47 4.86 0.09
C LEU A 133 -3.67 3.35 0.06
N VAL A 134 -3.45 2.70 1.20
CA VAL A 134 -3.66 1.25 1.37
C VAL A 134 -4.97 1.02 2.12
N PHE A 135 -5.84 0.17 1.59
CA PHE A 135 -7.08 -0.25 2.25
C PHE A 135 -7.10 -1.73 2.54
N ASN A 136 -7.74 -2.11 3.65
CA ASN A 136 -8.28 -3.45 3.76
C ASN A 136 -9.53 -3.58 2.85
N ILE A 137 -9.68 -4.72 2.15
CA ILE A 137 -10.84 -4.98 1.29
C ILE A 137 -12.19 -4.88 2.01
N ASP A 138 -12.19 -4.96 3.34
CA ASP A 138 -13.40 -4.89 4.16
C ASP A 138 -14.04 -3.51 4.18
N ASP A 139 -13.29 -2.47 3.82
CA ASP A 139 -13.76 -1.09 3.81
C ASP A 139 -14.14 -0.62 2.40
N LEU A 140 -15.17 -1.24 1.82
CA LEU A 140 -15.64 -0.92 0.48
C LEU A 140 -16.09 0.54 0.34
N GLU A 141 -16.69 1.13 1.39
CA GLU A 141 -17.15 2.54 1.34
C GLU A 141 -15.96 3.50 1.18
N ALA A 142 -14.90 3.32 1.96
CA ALA A 142 -13.71 4.16 1.86
C ALA A 142 -12.93 3.91 0.55
N ILE A 143 -12.88 2.66 0.08
CA ILE A 143 -12.29 2.31 -1.22
C ILE A 143 -13.03 3.04 -2.35
N PHE A 144 -14.36 2.94 -2.41
CA PHE A 144 -15.17 3.58 -3.44
C PHE A 144 -15.03 5.10 -3.42
N THR A 145 -15.08 5.70 -2.22
CA THR A 145 -14.85 7.14 -2.04
C THR A 145 -13.48 7.57 -2.54
N SER A 146 -12.45 6.75 -2.29
CA SER A 146 -11.09 7.05 -2.74
C SER A 146 -10.95 6.92 -4.24
N ILE A 147 -11.60 5.92 -4.85
CA ILE A 147 -11.66 5.74 -6.30
C ILE A 147 -12.32 6.96 -6.96
N ASP A 148 -13.43 7.45 -6.42
CA ASP A 148 -14.09 8.67 -6.93
C ASP A 148 -13.13 9.88 -6.91
N ARG A 149 -12.34 10.02 -5.85
CA ARG A 149 -11.45 11.19 -5.66
C ARG A 149 -10.14 11.10 -6.42
N ILE A 150 -9.61 9.88 -6.63
CA ILE A 150 -8.34 9.71 -7.33
C ILE A 150 -8.45 9.96 -8.83
N ILE A 151 -9.65 9.98 -9.41
CA ILE A 151 -9.87 10.33 -10.82
C ILE A 151 -9.24 11.70 -11.15
N GLU A 152 -9.30 12.63 -10.20
CA GLU A 152 -8.85 14.01 -10.36
C GLU A 152 -7.41 14.23 -9.84
N ARG A 153 -6.77 13.21 -9.28
CA ARG A 153 -5.52 13.34 -8.51
C ARG A 153 -4.51 12.25 -8.85
N ARG A 154 -3.23 12.62 -8.95
CA ARG A 154 -2.15 11.64 -9.09
C ARG A 154 -2.00 10.82 -7.82
N GLY A 155 -1.97 9.50 -7.94
CA GLY A 155 -1.80 8.60 -6.83
C GLY A 155 -1.98 7.11 -7.15
N VAL A 156 -1.90 6.32 -6.08
CA VAL A 156 -2.15 4.88 -6.05
C VAL A 156 -3.13 4.55 -4.92
N ILE A 157 -4.09 3.67 -5.21
CA ILE A 157 -4.87 2.98 -4.18
C ILE A 157 -4.52 1.51 -4.25
N SER A 158 -3.96 0.96 -3.17
CA SER A 158 -3.70 -0.47 -3.02
C SER A 158 -4.73 -1.12 -2.10
N ILE A 159 -5.28 -2.25 -2.51
CA ILE A 159 -6.34 -2.97 -1.81
C ILE A 159 -5.77 -4.30 -1.32
N HIS A 160 -5.59 -4.39 -0.01
CA HIS A 160 -5.16 -5.58 0.70
C HIS A 160 -6.34 -6.54 0.89
N ASN A 161 -6.18 -7.79 0.44
CA ASN A 161 -7.23 -8.80 0.43
C ASN A 161 -6.72 -10.14 1.00
N PRO A 162 -6.24 -10.18 2.25
CA PRO A 162 -5.48 -11.32 2.77
C PRO A 162 -6.30 -12.62 2.81
N SER A 163 -7.62 -12.49 2.80
CA SER A 163 -8.59 -13.58 2.86
C SER A 163 -9.19 -13.94 1.49
N TYR A 164 -8.66 -13.42 0.38
CA TYR A 164 -9.14 -13.70 -0.98
C TYR A 164 -10.66 -13.49 -1.15
N LYS A 165 -11.19 -12.41 -0.58
CA LYS A 165 -12.60 -12.02 -0.72
C LYS A 165 -12.89 -11.61 -2.15
N ASN A 166 -14.18 -11.66 -2.51
CA ASN A 166 -14.68 -11.33 -3.84
C ASN A 166 -14.38 -9.87 -4.21
N THR A 167 -13.55 -9.65 -5.23
CA THR A 167 -13.16 -8.34 -5.77
C THR A 167 -14.13 -7.78 -6.81
N THR A 168 -15.12 -8.58 -7.26
CA THR A 168 -16.10 -8.19 -8.29
C THR A 168 -16.79 -6.85 -8.03
N PRO A 169 -17.23 -6.50 -6.80
CA PRO A 169 -17.84 -5.20 -6.55
C PRO A 169 -16.92 -4.02 -6.88
N ILE A 170 -15.63 -4.14 -6.55
CA ILE A 170 -14.62 -3.11 -6.83
C ILE A 170 -14.32 -3.03 -8.32
N MET A 171 -14.14 -4.18 -8.98
CA MET A 171 -13.92 -4.25 -10.42
C MET A 171 -15.07 -3.58 -11.19
N LYS A 172 -16.31 -3.95 -10.87
CA LYS A 172 -17.50 -3.36 -11.47
C LYS A 172 -17.53 -1.84 -11.26
N TYR A 173 -17.29 -1.39 -10.03
CA TYR A 173 -17.29 0.02 -9.69
C TYR A 173 -16.25 0.83 -10.49
N CYS A 174 -15.05 0.27 -10.69
CA CYS A 174 -14.00 0.87 -11.51
C CYS A 174 -14.38 0.91 -13.00
N LEU A 175 -14.94 -0.19 -13.54
CA LEU A 175 -15.39 -0.28 -14.93
C LEU A 175 -16.47 0.75 -15.26
N ASP A 176 -17.45 0.91 -14.36
CA ASP A 176 -18.54 1.89 -14.50
C ASP A 176 -18.02 3.34 -14.54
N ARG A 177 -16.80 3.59 -14.08
CA ARG A 177 -16.11 4.90 -14.06
C ARG A 177 -14.98 5.03 -15.07
N HIS A 178 -14.78 4.03 -15.92
CA HIS A 178 -13.66 3.97 -16.86
C HIS A 178 -12.28 4.06 -16.18
N ILE A 179 -12.15 3.47 -14.98
CA ILE A 179 -10.90 3.38 -14.24
C ILE A 179 -10.34 1.97 -14.39
N MET A 180 -9.04 1.86 -14.65
CA MET A 180 -8.36 0.58 -14.73
C MET A 180 -7.96 0.12 -13.33
N LEU A 181 -8.49 -1.03 -12.91
CA LEU A 181 -8.03 -1.78 -11.74
C LEU A 181 -7.08 -2.88 -12.21
N ILE A 182 -5.91 -2.97 -11.60
CA ILE A 182 -4.95 -4.06 -11.83
C ILE A 182 -5.10 -5.05 -10.68
N GLU A 183 -5.60 -6.24 -10.98
CA GLU A 183 -5.59 -7.35 -10.02
C GLU A 183 -4.23 -8.05 -10.06
N ASN A 184 -3.67 -8.28 -8.88
CA ASN A 184 -2.38 -8.92 -8.70
C ASN A 184 -2.56 -10.43 -8.48
N ILE A 185 -1.51 -11.20 -8.78
CA ILE A 185 -1.52 -12.67 -8.66
C ILE A 185 -1.82 -13.14 -7.23
N ASP A 186 -1.46 -12.33 -6.24
CA ASP A 186 -1.68 -12.58 -4.81
C ASP A 186 -3.10 -12.21 -4.34
N GLY A 187 -4.00 -11.75 -5.24
CA GLY A 187 -5.39 -11.37 -4.93
C GLY A 187 -5.57 -9.96 -4.40
N SER A 188 -4.48 -9.17 -4.23
CA SER A 188 -4.59 -7.74 -3.99
C SER A 188 -4.90 -7.00 -5.29
N ALA A 189 -5.37 -5.76 -5.20
CA ALA A 189 -5.64 -4.96 -6.39
C ALA A 189 -5.11 -3.54 -6.24
N ASP A 190 -4.72 -2.92 -7.35
CA ASP A 190 -4.20 -1.56 -7.37
C ASP A 190 -4.94 -0.71 -8.41
N VAL A 191 -5.24 0.54 -8.04
CA VAL A 191 -5.72 1.59 -8.95
C VAL A 191 -4.61 2.62 -9.09
N PHE A 192 -4.18 2.88 -10.32
CA PHE A 192 -3.11 3.83 -10.62
C PHE A 192 -3.64 5.04 -11.38
N LYS A 193 -3.22 6.24 -10.96
CA LYS A 193 -3.41 7.49 -11.69
C LYS A 193 -2.11 8.29 -11.66
N PHE A 194 -1.42 8.41 -12.78
CA PHE A 194 -0.18 9.18 -12.89
C PHE A 194 -0.38 10.48 -13.66
#